data_AF-A0A2D6JFG4-F1
#
_entry.id   AF-A0A2D6JFG4-F1
#
_cell.length_a   1.000
_cell.length_b   1.000
_cell.length_c   1.000
_cell.angle_alpha   90.00
_cell.angle_beta   90.00
_cell.angle_gamma   90.00
#
_symmetry.space_group_name_H-M   'P 1'
#
loop_
_entity.id
_entity.type
_entity.pdbx_description
1 polymer ?
#
loop_
_entity_poly.entity_id
_entity_poly.type
_entity_poly.pdbx_seq_one_letter_code
_entity_poly.pdbx_strand_id
1 'polypeptide(L)'
;MKLILGIALALSSLTAVAQQRVVNERDLNRDMAICERECSSYCSRFVSRLNRRLDNMAYNCGYDQPAPMPPIGQKVKFYNDDSCSRDYLGSVSSQRDCNTFAKNVNSSVWAVEIDGRCLNIDDTNAIKACRAFTNARLGRAVELYYDDNCYKGALGLIDRNTNCSQFAANVDKDVWAIKVNGRCMNITDVSAESACNLYKNEY
;
A
#
# COMPACT_ATOMS: atom_id res chain seq x y z
N MET A 1 64.06 -57.89 43.05
CA MET A 1 64.81 -56.72 42.51
C MET A 1 64.00 -56.14 41.37
N LYS A 2 63.26 -55.04 41.56
CA LYS A 2 63.68 -53.61 41.49
C LYS A 2 63.89 -53.11 40.04
N LEU A 3 63.25 -51.95 39.77
CA LEU A 3 63.37 -51.01 38.64
C LEU A 3 62.54 -51.35 37.38
N ILE A 4 61.40 -50.70 37.07
CA ILE A 4 61.02 -49.27 36.87
C ILE A 4 61.37 -48.77 35.45
N LEU A 5 60.40 -48.01 34.89
CA LEU A 5 60.35 -47.16 33.68
C LEU A 5 59.83 -47.85 32.41
N GLY A 6 58.80 -47.37 31.72
CA GLY A 6 58.01 -46.15 31.84
C GLY A 6 57.20 -45.93 30.54
N ILE A 7 56.29 -44.94 30.56
CA ILE A 7 55.45 -44.41 29.45
C ILE A 7 54.13 -45.20 29.26
N ALA A 8 52.92 -44.64 29.28
CA ALA A 8 52.38 -43.32 29.62
C ALA A 8 50.84 -43.42 29.62
N LEU A 9 50.19 -42.66 30.52
CA LEU A 9 48.94 -41.91 30.34
C LEU A 9 47.77 -42.61 29.60
N ALA A 10 46.65 -42.97 30.22
CA ALA A 10 45.63 -42.12 30.86
C ALA A 10 44.26 -42.51 30.25
N LEU A 11 43.17 -42.12 30.92
CA LEU A 11 41.75 -42.22 30.54
C LEU A 11 41.04 -43.46 31.10
N SER A 12 40.64 -43.47 32.37
CA SER A 12 39.47 -42.78 32.95
C SER A 12 38.13 -43.39 32.53
N SER A 13 37.55 -44.14 33.47
CA SER A 13 36.16 -44.02 33.95
C SER A 13 35.15 -43.35 33.04
N LEU A 14 34.04 -44.05 32.76
CA LEU A 14 32.64 -43.60 32.90
C LEU A 14 31.76 -44.36 31.90
N THR A 15 31.06 -45.37 32.40
CA THR A 15 29.81 -45.86 31.81
C THR A 15 28.79 -44.72 31.84
N ALA A 16 28.74 -43.92 30.78
CA ALA A 16 27.68 -42.95 30.56
C ALA A 16 26.50 -43.67 29.88
N VAL A 17 25.37 -43.68 30.58
CA VAL A 17 24.07 -44.15 30.11
C VAL A 17 23.69 -43.35 28.86
N ALA A 18 23.67 -44.00 27.70
CA ALA A 18 23.13 -43.43 26.48
C ALA A 18 21.60 -43.38 26.58
N GLN A 19 21.06 -42.30 27.12
CA GLN A 19 19.63 -41.97 26.98
C GLN A 19 19.43 -41.33 25.61
N GLN A 20 19.16 -42.17 24.62
CA GLN A 20 18.72 -41.73 23.29
C GLN A 20 17.33 -41.13 23.43
N ARG A 21 17.24 -39.79 23.55
CA ARG A 21 15.95 -39.08 23.42
C ARG A 21 15.43 -39.32 22.02
N VAL A 22 14.36 -40.11 21.90
CA VAL A 22 13.57 -40.20 20.67
C VAL A 22 12.94 -38.82 20.46
N VAL A 23 13.55 -38.01 19.60
CA VAL A 23 12.98 -36.71 19.21
C VAL A 23 11.81 -37.01 18.28
N ASN A 24 10.59 -36.70 18.73
CA ASN A 24 9.40 -36.87 17.91
C ASN A 24 9.44 -35.84 16.79
N GLU A 25 9.34 -36.30 15.54
CA GLU A 25 9.37 -35.47 14.33
C GLU A 25 8.32 -34.36 14.34
N ARG A 26 7.18 -34.58 15.03
CA ARG A 26 6.16 -33.55 15.24
C ARG A 26 6.63 -32.38 16.11
N ASP A 27 7.42 -32.64 17.14
CA ASP A 27 7.92 -31.61 18.04
C ASP A 27 9.03 -30.81 17.35
N LEU A 28 9.88 -31.46 16.56
CA LEU A 28 10.90 -30.79 15.74
C LEU A 28 10.28 -29.84 14.70
N ASN A 29 9.22 -30.30 14.02
CA ASN A 29 8.50 -29.49 13.04
C ASN A 29 7.76 -28.31 13.69
N ARG A 30 7.23 -28.49 14.91
CA ARG A 30 6.59 -27.43 15.68
C ARG A 30 7.60 -26.35 16.09
N ASP A 31 8.76 -26.75 16.59
CA ASP A 31 9.81 -25.83 17.03
C ASP A 31 10.43 -25.07 15.86
N MET A 32 10.59 -25.74 14.71
CA MET A 32 11.01 -25.10 13.46
C MET A 32 10.00 -24.05 12.98
N ALA A 33 8.70 -24.35 13.02
CA ALA A 33 7.65 -23.40 12.65
C ALA A 33 7.54 -22.19 13.61
N ILE A 34 7.84 -22.39 14.90
CA ILE A 34 7.95 -21.28 15.87
C ILE A 34 9.15 -20.41 15.54
N CYS A 35 10.31 -21.02 15.27
CA CYS A 35 11.54 -20.31 14.89
C CYS A 35 11.35 -19.51 13.59
N GLU A 36 10.73 -20.08 12.57
CA GLU A 36 10.39 -19.37 11.31
C GLU A 36 9.44 -18.19 11.54
N ARG A 37 8.43 -18.35 12.40
CA ARG A 37 7.48 -17.28 12.73
C ARG A 37 8.13 -16.15 13.51
N GLU A 38 9.00 -16.47 14.47
CA GLU A 38 9.76 -15.48 15.23
C GLU A 38 10.77 -14.76 14.34
N CYS A 39 11.45 -15.47 13.45
CA CYS A 39 12.38 -14.90 12.48
C CYS A 39 11.65 -13.99 11.48
N SER A 40 10.48 -14.40 10.97
CA SER A 40 9.60 -13.58 10.13
C SER A 40 9.10 -12.33 10.87
N SER A 41 8.68 -12.47 12.13
CA SER A 41 8.28 -11.33 12.97
C SER A 41 9.44 -10.37 13.22
N TYR A 42 10.65 -10.90 13.45
CA TYR A 42 11.86 -10.11 13.64
C TYR A 42 12.25 -9.37 12.36
N CYS A 43 12.24 -10.05 11.21
CA CYS A 43 12.45 -9.44 9.89
C CYS A 43 11.41 -8.36 9.60
N SER A 44 10.12 -8.60 9.86
CA SER A 44 9.05 -7.61 9.68
C SER A 44 9.24 -6.38 10.59
N ARG A 45 9.62 -6.59 11.85
CA ARG A 45 9.96 -5.50 12.79
C ARG A 45 11.23 -4.75 12.39
N PHE A 46 12.19 -5.44 11.79
CA PHE A 46 13.43 -4.83 11.31
C PHE A 46 13.19 -3.99 10.06
N VAL A 47 12.46 -4.52 9.07
CA VAL A 47 12.05 -3.82 7.85
C VAL A 47 11.20 -2.61 8.19
N SER A 48 10.22 -2.72 9.10
CA SER A 48 9.42 -1.56 9.53
C SER A 48 10.26 -0.48 10.23
N ARG A 49 11.28 -0.84 11.03
CA ARG A 49 12.22 0.12 11.61
C ARG A 49 13.14 0.75 10.57
N LEU A 50 13.57 0.00 9.57
CA LEU A 50 14.35 0.48 8.44
C LEU A 50 13.56 1.46 7.60
N ASN A 51 12.31 1.13 7.23
CA ASN A 51 11.41 2.03 6.53
C ASN A 51 11.18 3.30 7.34
N ARG A 52 10.92 3.20 8.65
CA ARG A 52 10.78 4.38 9.52
C ARG A 52 12.05 5.23 9.58
N ARG A 53 13.23 4.61 9.52
CA ARG A 53 14.52 5.33 9.46
C ARG A 53 14.75 5.97 8.10
N LEU A 54 14.36 5.32 7.01
CA LEU A 54 14.39 5.88 5.65
C LEU A 54 13.42 7.06 5.54
N ASP A 55 12.21 6.96 6.08
CA ASP A 55 11.24 8.05 6.15
C ASP A 55 11.82 9.25 6.95
N ASN A 56 12.45 8.97 8.09
CA ASN A 56 13.10 10.01 8.91
C ASN A 56 14.37 10.60 8.26
N MET A 57 15.09 9.83 7.46
CA MET A 57 16.25 10.31 6.70
C MET A 57 15.80 11.16 5.50
N ALA A 58 14.72 10.78 4.80
CA ALA A 58 14.09 11.59 3.78
C ALA A 58 13.61 12.94 4.35
N TYR A 59 13.03 12.92 5.55
CA TYR A 59 12.62 14.13 6.29
C TYR A 59 13.79 15.08 6.59
N ASN A 60 14.96 14.56 6.93
CA ASN A 60 16.14 15.37 7.28
C ASN A 60 16.95 15.87 6.07
N CYS A 61 16.77 15.28 4.88
CA CYS A 61 17.57 15.60 3.69
C CYS A 61 16.91 16.60 2.72
N GLY A 62 15.76 17.18 3.06
CA GLY A 62 15.16 18.26 2.27
C GLY A 62 14.70 17.87 0.87
N TYR A 63 14.49 16.57 0.61
CA TYR A 63 13.65 16.13 -0.51
C TYR A 63 12.24 16.64 -0.26
N ASP A 64 11.60 17.21 -1.29
CA ASP A 64 10.24 17.78 -1.25
C ASP A 64 9.38 17.06 -0.23
N GLN A 65 8.98 17.77 0.83
CA GLN A 65 8.18 17.18 1.89
C GLN A 65 6.97 16.49 1.23
N PRO A 66 6.70 15.21 1.48
CA PRO A 66 5.41 14.65 1.11
C PRO A 66 4.39 15.61 1.71
N ALA A 67 3.49 16.13 0.86
CA ALA A 67 2.53 17.15 1.26
C ALA A 67 1.96 16.79 2.63
N PRO A 68 1.88 17.74 3.58
CA PRO A 68 1.46 17.46 4.96
C PRO A 68 0.24 16.55 4.94
N MET A 69 0.30 15.44 5.71
CA MET A 69 -0.80 14.47 5.78
C MET A 69 -2.11 15.22 5.88
N PRO A 70 -3.04 15.05 4.92
CA PRO A 70 -4.19 15.93 4.87
C PRO A 70 -5.07 15.73 6.10
N PRO A 71 -5.76 16.79 6.55
CA PRO A 71 -6.58 16.75 7.77
C PRO A 71 -7.58 15.59 7.74
N ILE A 72 -7.73 14.89 8.87
CA ILE A 72 -8.77 13.87 9.04
C ILE A 72 -10.14 14.54 8.87
N GLY A 73 -10.90 14.15 7.85
CA GLY A 73 -12.14 14.81 7.44
C GLY A 73 -12.06 15.53 6.10
N GLN A 74 -11.00 15.29 5.34
CA GLN A 74 -10.82 15.86 4.02
C GLN A 74 -11.99 15.51 3.08
N LYS A 75 -12.46 16.53 2.38
CA LYS A 75 -13.58 16.42 1.45
C LYS A 75 -13.06 16.47 0.02
N VAL A 76 -13.48 15.51 -0.77
CA VAL A 76 -13.35 15.51 -2.22
C VAL A 76 -14.45 16.39 -2.78
N LYS A 77 -14.10 17.43 -3.54
CA LYS A 77 -15.06 18.33 -4.17
C LYS A 77 -15.24 17.94 -5.63
N PHE A 78 -16.45 18.09 -6.15
CA PHE A 78 -16.82 17.71 -7.51
C PHE A 78 -17.34 18.92 -8.27
N TYR A 79 -16.99 19.01 -9.54
CA TYR A 79 -17.29 20.15 -10.42
C TYR A 79 -17.78 19.69 -11.78
N ASN A 80 -18.62 20.51 -12.41
CA ASN A 80 -18.97 20.42 -13.83
C ASN A 80 -18.13 21.44 -14.64
N ASP A 81 -16.84 21.50 -14.35
CA ASP A 81 -15.85 22.36 -15.02
C ASP A 81 -14.46 21.72 -14.87
N ASP A 82 -13.72 21.63 -15.98
CA ASP A 82 -12.41 20.93 -16.06
C ASP A 82 -11.31 21.56 -15.20
N SER A 83 -11.53 22.77 -14.67
CA SER A 83 -10.54 23.57 -13.94
C SER A 83 -10.86 23.77 -12.47
N CYS A 84 -11.96 23.18 -11.97
CA CYS A 84 -12.44 23.34 -10.60
C CYS A 84 -12.62 24.81 -10.18
N SER A 85 -12.84 25.71 -11.14
CA SER A 85 -12.91 27.16 -10.89
C SER A 85 -14.35 27.67 -10.75
N ARG A 86 -15.31 26.90 -11.26
CA ARG A 86 -16.75 27.21 -11.32
C ARG A 86 -17.58 25.93 -11.33
N ASP A 87 -18.89 26.06 -11.30
CA ASP A 87 -19.84 24.94 -11.44
C ASP A 87 -19.63 23.83 -10.39
N TYR A 88 -19.45 24.25 -9.13
CA TYR A 88 -19.33 23.37 -7.97
C TYR A 88 -20.61 22.58 -7.71
N LEU A 89 -20.47 21.25 -7.62
CA LEU A 89 -21.58 20.30 -7.47
C LEU A 89 -21.78 19.85 -6.02
N GLY A 90 -20.71 19.85 -5.22
CA GLY A 90 -20.75 19.37 -3.84
C GLY A 90 -19.44 18.76 -3.38
N SER A 91 -19.42 18.28 -2.13
CA SER A 91 -18.25 17.65 -1.55
C SER A 91 -18.60 16.44 -0.69
N VAL A 92 -17.73 15.43 -0.72
CA VAL A 92 -17.91 14.15 -0.08
C VAL A 92 -16.68 13.77 0.73
N SER A 93 -16.89 13.28 1.95
CA SER A 93 -15.80 12.87 2.85
C SER A 93 -15.51 11.37 2.83
N SER A 94 -16.44 10.57 2.32
CA SER A 94 -16.41 9.11 2.39
C SER A 94 -17.27 8.49 1.30
N GLN A 95 -16.84 7.34 0.79
CA GLN A 95 -17.60 6.57 -0.20
C GLN A 95 -19.03 6.26 0.24
N ARG A 96 -19.28 6.15 1.55
CA ARG A 96 -20.63 5.89 2.10
C ARG A 96 -21.62 7.01 1.79
N ASP A 97 -21.13 8.24 1.62
CA ASP A 97 -21.96 9.41 1.36
C ASP A 97 -22.25 9.59 -0.14
N CYS A 98 -21.60 8.82 -1.01
CA CYS A 98 -21.71 8.97 -2.47
C CYS A 98 -23.15 8.79 -2.98
N ASN A 99 -23.96 7.93 -2.34
CA ASN A 99 -25.36 7.75 -2.73
C ASN A 99 -26.20 9.00 -2.43
N THR A 100 -25.92 9.70 -1.32
CA THR A 100 -26.60 10.95 -0.98
C THR A 100 -26.16 12.08 -1.89
N PHE A 101 -24.85 12.17 -2.16
CA PHE A 101 -24.30 13.13 -3.12
C PHE A 101 -24.92 12.95 -4.51
N ALA A 102 -24.90 11.73 -5.05
CA ALA A 102 -25.40 11.46 -6.39
C ALA A 102 -26.91 11.70 -6.57
N LYS A 103 -27.71 11.62 -5.50
CA LYS A 103 -29.14 11.98 -5.54
C LYS A 103 -29.39 13.47 -5.72
N ASN A 104 -28.44 14.31 -5.32
CA ASN A 104 -28.56 15.76 -5.33
C ASN A 104 -27.85 16.40 -6.53
N VAL A 105 -27.16 15.61 -7.36
CA VAL A 105 -26.41 16.07 -8.53
C VAL A 105 -27.03 15.52 -9.80
N ASN A 106 -27.58 16.41 -10.62
CA ASN A 106 -28.27 16.08 -11.87
C ASN A 106 -27.42 16.31 -13.13
N SER A 107 -26.14 16.64 -12.97
CA SER A 107 -25.18 16.88 -14.04
C SER A 107 -24.03 15.87 -14.00
N SER A 108 -23.26 15.82 -15.09
CA SER A 108 -22.00 15.08 -15.12
C SER A 108 -20.94 15.77 -14.25
N VAL A 109 -19.99 14.98 -13.76
CA VAL A 109 -18.79 15.46 -13.09
C VAL A 109 -17.65 15.44 -14.10
N TRP A 110 -16.96 16.56 -14.23
CA TRP A 110 -15.86 16.76 -15.19
C TRP A 110 -14.52 16.98 -14.48
N ALA A 111 -14.56 17.46 -13.24
CA ALA A 111 -13.36 17.57 -12.43
C ALA A 111 -13.60 17.28 -10.96
N VAL A 112 -12.51 16.94 -10.29
CA VAL A 112 -12.47 16.61 -8.87
C VAL A 112 -11.34 17.40 -8.21
N GLU A 113 -11.65 18.16 -7.15
CA GLU A 113 -10.63 18.85 -6.36
C GLU A 113 -10.33 18.10 -5.06
N ILE A 114 -9.05 17.91 -4.85
CA ILE A 114 -8.46 17.05 -3.84
C ILE A 114 -7.23 17.77 -3.29
N ASP A 115 -7.21 18.10 -2.00
CA ASP A 115 -6.14 18.92 -1.39
C ASP A 115 -5.86 20.23 -2.14
N GLY A 116 -6.90 20.88 -2.66
CA GLY A 116 -6.75 22.11 -3.43
C GLY A 116 -6.14 21.91 -4.82
N ARG A 117 -5.85 20.66 -5.23
CA ARG A 117 -5.45 20.32 -6.59
C ARG A 117 -6.67 19.86 -7.38
N CYS A 118 -6.89 20.50 -8.51
CA CYS A 118 -7.89 20.07 -9.47
C CYS A 118 -7.37 18.91 -10.33
N LEU A 119 -8.19 17.89 -10.50
CA LEU A 119 -8.00 16.78 -11.43
C LEU A 119 -9.07 16.88 -12.50
N ASN A 120 -8.65 17.10 -13.76
CA ASN A 120 -9.53 16.93 -14.89
C ASN A 120 -9.76 15.43 -15.14
N ILE A 121 -11.02 15.02 -15.13
CA ILE A 121 -11.45 13.64 -15.29
C ILE A 121 -12.30 13.52 -16.55
N ASP A 122 -12.59 12.30 -16.99
CA ASP A 122 -13.66 12.17 -17.99
C ASP A 122 -15.00 12.51 -17.36
N ASP A 123 -15.80 13.21 -18.15
CA ASP A 123 -17.22 13.37 -17.96
C ASP A 123 -17.89 12.05 -17.57
N THR A 124 -18.30 11.97 -16.31
CA THR A 124 -18.95 10.77 -15.80
C THR A 124 -20.07 11.15 -14.84
N ASN A 125 -20.90 10.18 -14.47
CA ASN A 125 -21.98 10.44 -13.53
C ASN A 125 -21.44 10.62 -12.10
N ALA A 126 -22.19 11.36 -11.29
CA ALA A 126 -21.81 11.71 -9.93
C ALA A 126 -21.49 10.49 -9.04
N ILE A 127 -22.19 9.37 -9.21
CA ILE A 127 -21.96 8.18 -8.38
C ILE A 127 -20.64 7.47 -8.73
N LYS A 128 -20.31 7.34 -10.03
CA LYS A 128 -19.05 6.75 -10.49
C LYS A 128 -17.86 7.60 -10.04
N ALA A 129 -17.89 8.91 -10.34
CA ALA A 129 -16.83 9.84 -9.93
C ALA A 129 -16.61 9.79 -8.41
N CYS A 130 -17.70 9.90 -7.63
CA CYS A 130 -17.58 9.88 -6.18
C CYS A 130 -16.92 8.61 -5.66
N ARG A 131 -17.34 7.44 -6.12
CA ARG A 131 -16.77 6.16 -5.68
C ARG A 131 -15.32 6.01 -6.11
N ALA A 132 -14.96 6.42 -7.31
CA ALA A 132 -13.59 6.32 -7.81
C ALA A 132 -12.59 7.20 -7.04
N PHE A 133 -13.00 8.41 -6.63
CA PHE A 133 -12.11 9.39 -5.98
C PHE A 133 -12.23 9.46 -4.46
N THR A 134 -13.12 8.69 -3.84
CA THR A 134 -13.23 8.59 -2.36
C THR A 134 -12.77 7.23 -1.80
N ASN A 135 -12.23 6.36 -2.66
CA ASN A 135 -11.78 5.00 -2.32
C ASN A 135 -10.47 4.95 -1.53
N ALA A 136 -9.67 6.01 -1.56
CA ALA A 136 -8.35 6.05 -0.97
C ALA A 136 -8.20 7.21 0.01
N ARG A 137 -7.33 7.04 0.99
CA ARG A 137 -6.90 8.14 1.87
C ARG A 137 -5.83 8.96 1.17
N LEU A 138 -6.12 10.23 0.99
CA LEU A 138 -5.26 11.20 0.33
C LEU A 138 -3.96 11.40 1.11
N GLY A 139 -2.86 11.57 0.38
CA GLY A 139 -1.48 11.52 0.91
C GLY A 139 -0.89 10.11 1.02
N ARG A 140 -1.68 9.07 0.75
CA ARG A 140 -1.27 7.65 0.74
C ARG A 140 -2.01 6.88 -0.37
N ALA A 141 -2.12 7.52 -1.53
CA ALA A 141 -2.90 7.01 -2.65
C ALA A 141 -2.07 7.02 -3.93
N VAL A 142 -2.34 6.04 -4.78
CA VAL A 142 -1.89 6.03 -6.17
C VAL A 142 -3.03 6.57 -7.02
N GLU A 143 -2.71 7.52 -7.89
CA GLU A 143 -3.64 8.04 -8.89
C GLU A 143 -3.50 7.23 -10.17
N LEU A 144 -4.62 6.79 -10.74
CA LEU A 144 -4.62 6.06 -12.02
C LEU A 144 -5.05 7.00 -13.15
N TYR A 145 -4.44 6.83 -14.33
CA TYR A 145 -4.67 7.68 -15.49
C TYR A 145 -4.82 6.84 -16.77
N TYR A 146 -5.63 7.32 -17.72
CA TYR A 146 -5.69 6.81 -19.10
C TYR A 146 -4.87 7.68 -20.08
N ASP A 147 -3.85 8.37 -19.57
CA ASP A 147 -2.91 9.17 -20.34
C ASP A 147 -1.50 8.85 -19.85
N ASP A 148 -0.57 8.62 -20.78
CA ASP A 148 0.80 8.16 -20.48
C ASP A 148 1.61 9.13 -19.60
N ASN A 149 1.13 10.37 -19.43
CA ASN A 149 1.87 11.46 -18.80
C ASN A 149 1.19 12.03 -17.54
N CYS A 150 0.06 11.46 -17.11
CA CYS A 150 -0.69 11.89 -15.92
C CYS A 150 -1.08 13.38 -15.94
N TYR A 151 -1.27 13.98 -17.11
CA TYR A 151 -1.66 15.39 -17.23
C TYR A 151 -3.17 15.58 -17.25
N LYS A 152 -3.89 14.59 -17.78
CA LYS A 152 -5.34 14.59 -17.93
C LYS A 152 -5.85 13.18 -17.77
N GLY A 153 -7.15 13.04 -17.60
CA GLY A 153 -7.77 11.73 -17.64
C GLY A 153 -7.49 10.90 -16.41
N ALA A 154 -7.57 11.54 -15.23
CA ALA A 154 -7.52 10.81 -13.99
C ALA A 154 -8.76 9.89 -13.87
N LEU A 155 -8.52 8.64 -13.49
CA LEU A 155 -9.54 7.59 -13.40
C LEU A 155 -10.02 7.36 -11.97
N GLY A 156 -9.17 7.64 -10.99
CA GLY A 156 -9.51 7.48 -9.58
C GLY A 156 -8.29 7.29 -8.69
N LEU A 157 -8.56 7.00 -7.42
CA LEU A 157 -7.56 6.86 -6.38
C LEU A 157 -7.64 5.49 -5.72
N ILE A 158 -6.48 4.88 -5.50
CA ILE A 158 -6.36 3.58 -4.83
C ILE A 158 -5.35 3.63 -3.68
N ASP A 159 -5.60 2.85 -2.64
CA ASP A 159 -4.65 2.58 -1.54
C ASP A 159 -4.73 1.10 -1.11
N ARG A 160 -3.92 0.70 -0.12
CA ARG A 160 -3.85 -0.71 0.33
C ARG A 160 -5.20 -1.30 0.75
N ASN A 161 -6.15 -0.46 1.15
CA ASN A 161 -7.48 -0.87 1.62
C ASN A 161 -8.52 -0.86 0.50
N THR A 162 -8.19 -0.34 -0.69
CA THR A 162 -9.11 -0.32 -1.82
C THR A 162 -9.49 -1.74 -2.24
N ASN A 163 -10.80 -1.98 -2.38
CA ASN A 163 -11.34 -3.19 -2.99
C ASN A 163 -11.31 -3.01 -4.51
N CYS A 164 -10.40 -3.71 -5.20
CA CYS A 164 -10.14 -3.49 -6.62
C CYS A 164 -11.31 -3.86 -7.54
N SER A 165 -12.07 -4.90 -7.21
CA SER A 165 -13.27 -5.27 -7.96
C SER A 165 -14.35 -4.19 -7.85
N GLN A 166 -14.57 -3.67 -6.64
CA GLN A 166 -15.52 -2.57 -6.43
C GLN A 166 -15.05 -1.26 -7.07
N PHE A 167 -13.75 -0.97 -7.04
CA PHE A 167 -13.17 0.18 -7.73
C PHE A 167 -13.40 0.10 -9.23
N ALA A 168 -13.03 -1.03 -9.85
CA ALA A 168 -13.15 -1.25 -11.29
C ALA A 168 -14.60 -1.17 -11.80
N ALA A 169 -15.60 -1.48 -10.96
CA ALA A 169 -17.00 -1.28 -11.33
C ALA A 169 -17.38 0.20 -11.58
N ASN A 170 -16.54 1.16 -11.18
CA ASN A 170 -16.77 2.60 -11.39
C ASN A 170 -15.84 3.21 -12.45
N VAL A 171 -14.92 2.42 -13.03
CA VAL A 171 -13.91 2.86 -14.00
C VAL A 171 -14.00 1.97 -15.24
N ASP A 172 -14.31 2.57 -16.39
CA ASP A 172 -14.59 1.86 -17.64
C ASP A 172 -13.44 1.94 -18.67
N LYS A 173 -12.29 2.48 -18.25
CA LYS A 173 -11.08 2.58 -19.09
C LYS A 173 -9.94 1.75 -18.54
N ASP A 174 -9.06 1.35 -19.45
CA ASP A 174 -7.75 0.82 -19.12
C ASP A 174 -6.85 1.93 -18.55
N VAL A 175 -5.88 1.52 -17.74
CA VAL A 175 -4.93 2.40 -17.07
C VAL A 175 -3.62 2.33 -17.81
N TRP A 176 -3.14 3.48 -18.25
CA TRP A 176 -1.92 3.63 -19.06
C TRP A 176 -0.79 4.24 -18.22
N ALA A 177 -1.12 5.04 -17.20
CA ALA A 177 -0.13 5.57 -16.27
C ALA A 177 -0.63 5.62 -14.83
N ILE A 178 0.32 5.68 -13.91
CA ILE A 178 0.07 5.89 -12.48
C ILE A 178 0.87 7.08 -11.97
N LYS A 179 0.33 7.77 -10.96
CA LYS A 179 1.06 8.79 -10.22
C LYS A 179 1.24 8.35 -8.78
N VAL A 180 2.50 8.24 -8.38
CA VAL A 180 2.94 7.84 -7.04
C VAL A 180 3.80 8.96 -6.48
N ASN A 181 3.45 9.49 -5.31
CA ASN A 181 4.23 10.56 -4.66
C ASN A 181 4.57 11.72 -5.61
N GLY A 182 3.59 12.14 -6.40
CA GLY A 182 3.72 13.23 -7.38
C GLY A 182 4.44 12.86 -8.68
N ARG A 183 5.09 11.70 -8.77
CA ARG A 183 5.79 11.23 -9.96
C ARG A 183 4.86 10.39 -10.85
N CYS A 184 4.73 10.80 -12.10
CA CYS A 184 4.05 10.01 -13.12
C CYS A 184 4.96 8.89 -13.64
N MET A 185 4.39 7.71 -13.86
CA MET A 185 5.03 6.56 -14.47
C MET A 185 4.09 5.97 -15.50
N ASN A 186 4.53 5.94 -16.76
CA ASN A 186 3.88 5.16 -17.80
C ASN A 186 4.00 3.67 -17.46
N ILE A 187 2.94 2.91 -17.67
CA ILE A 187 2.88 1.47 -17.40
C ILE A 187 2.43 0.73 -18.66
N THR A 188 2.51 -0.60 -18.66
CA THR A 188 1.77 -1.37 -19.64
C THR A 188 0.28 -1.18 -19.41
N ASP A 189 -0.46 -0.83 -20.47
CA ASP A 189 -1.91 -0.71 -20.44
C ASP A 189 -2.55 -1.97 -19.87
N VAL A 190 -3.31 -1.80 -18.80
CA VAL A 190 -4.01 -2.89 -18.13
C VAL A 190 -5.36 -2.43 -17.62
N SER A 191 -6.27 -3.37 -17.40
CA SER A 191 -7.59 -3.04 -16.83
C SER A 191 -7.48 -2.34 -15.49
N ALA A 192 -8.48 -1.51 -15.15
CA ALA A 192 -8.54 -0.81 -13.87
C ALA A 192 -8.41 -1.73 -12.65
N GLU A 193 -8.98 -2.95 -12.72
CA GLU A 193 -8.84 -3.95 -11.66
C GLU A 193 -7.40 -4.47 -11.54
N SER A 194 -6.75 -4.75 -12.68
CA SER A 194 -5.36 -5.23 -12.72
C SER A 194 -4.39 -4.17 -12.22
N ALA A 195 -4.51 -2.93 -12.71
CA ALA A 195 -3.72 -1.79 -12.21
C ALA A 195 -3.92 -1.60 -10.70
N CYS A 196 -5.16 -1.68 -10.21
CA CYS A 196 -5.44 -1.58 -8.79
C CYS A 196 -4.70 -2.66 -8.00
N ASN A 197 -4.78 -3.92 -8.41
CA ASN A 197 -4.13 -5.02 -7.70
C ASN A 197 -2.60 -4.90 -7.71
N LEU A 198 -2.02 -4.41 -8.82
CA LEU A 198 -0.58 -4.24 -8.96
C LEU A 198 -0.04 -3.09 -8.12
N TYR A 199 -0.71 -1.94 -8.12
CA TYR A 199 -0.12 -0.68 -7.65
C TYR A 199 -0.72 -0.14 -6.34
N LYS A 200 -1.79 -0.73 -5.79
CA LYS A 200 -2.43 -0.24 -4.56
C LYS A 200 -1.53 -0.16 -3.32
N ASN A 201 -0.32 -0.73 -3.35
CA ASN A 201 0.64 -0.69 -2.24
C ASN A 201 1.84 0.25 -2.49
N GLU A 202 1.88 0.96 -3.62
CA GLU A 202 3.00 1.78 -4.06
C GLU A 202 2.86 3.25 -3.60
N TYR A 203 2.66 3.53 -2.31
CA TYR A 203 2.39 4.90 -1.82
C TYR A 203 3.17 5.27 -0.54
#